data_AF-A0A0C3B6K0-F1
#
_entry.id   AF-A0A0C3B6K0-F1
#
_cell.length_a   1.000
_cell.length_b   1.000
_cell.length_c   1.000
_cell.angle_alpha   90.00
_cell.angle_beta   90.00
_cell.angle_gamma   90.00
#
_symmetry.space_group_name_H-M   'P 1'
#
loop_
_entity.id
_entity.type
_entity.pdbx_description
1 polymer ?
#
loop_
_entity_poly.entity_id
_entity_poly.type
_entity_poly.pdbx_seq_one_letter_code
_entity_poly.pdbx_strand_id
1 'polypeptide(L)'
;MGKRKYQPDKKLDAFMEGLKKLHVELVDDGGNTLAGLAILHLAQEAGMTIAELQKLMASPGPSFSDAKWETVAPALGLRADLGVEQLEPLTVPIAILPPSFHRELMKNVSRWMDVYQKPPSRRPEESRVHLLEAWYVPICSLFNGRLIDKPETSMPETSGAEIEHEIFLFDNLILLVIEMKFTFKNAWDYYAQVLQGLVSAMKLNRDRDLSPQPPIYAMLSDLRFFYFLSYDGTKFRCMAEITIPRQPRAHFMKGMTQVLDLLFSLLLNGYIELLAAVEKRSTNRGNDGVSVFTTGTHCIYTY
;
A
#
# COMPACT_ATOMS: atom_id res chain seq x y z
N MET A 1 37.89 13.41 38.42
CA MET A 1 37.07 13.18 37.21
C MET A 1 36.19 14.40 36.98
N GLY A 2 36.56 15.29 36.07
CA GLY A 2 35.78 16.51 35.78
C GLY A 2 34.59 16.19 34.86
N LYS A 3 33.37 16.47 35.32
CA LYS A 3 32.15 16.37 34.50
C LYS A 3 32.19 17.47 33.42
N ARG A 4 32.32 17.10 32.15
CA ARG A 4 32.11 18.03 31.03
C ARG A 4 30.63 18.45 31.04
N LYS A 5 30.36 19.74 31.25
CA LYS A 5 29.04 20.34 31.04
C LYS A 5 28.75 20.30 29.55
N TYR A 6 27.67 19.62 29.16
CA TYR A 6 27.11 19.68 27.83
C TYR A 6 26.63 21.12 27.59
N GLN A 7 27.24 21.81 26.63
CA GLN A 7 26.69 23.06 26.10
C GLN A 7 25.74 22.69 24.96
N PRO A 8 24.45 23.06 25.04
CA PRO A 8 23.53 22.84 23.94
C PRO A 8 24.02 23.61 22.71
N ASP A 9 24.03 22.91 21.58
CA ASP A 9 24.45 23.49 20.31
C ASP A 9 23.35 24.44 19.85
N LYS A 10 23.55 25.73 20.09
CA LYS A 10 22.61 26.79 19.71
C LYS A 10 22.23 26.77 18.24
N LYS A 11 23.06 26.18 17.37
CA LYS A 11 22.74 26.00 15.95
C LYS A 11 21.66 24.94 15.75
N LEU A 12 21.71 23.85 16.52
CA LEU A 12 20.74 22.78 16.47
C LEU A 12 19.37 23.24 17.00
N ASP A 13 19.37 24.02 18.09
CA ASP A 13 18.11 24.56 18.65
C ASP A 13 17.44 25.56 17.70
N ALA A 14 18.21 26.42 17.03
CA ALA A 14 17.70 27.35 16.02
C ALA A 14 17.16 26.62 14.77
N PHE A 15 17.84 25.54 14.35
CA PHE A 15 17.42 24.70 13.24
C PHE A 15 16.10 23.96 13.53
N MET A 16 15.96 23.38 14.73
CA MET A 16 14.75 22.68 15.15
C MET A 16 13.52 23.60 15.25
N GLU A 17 13.73 24.86 15.62
CA GLU A 17 12.65 25.85 15.67
C GLU A 17 12.23 26.32 14.27
N GLY A 18 13.18 26.41 13.34
CA GLY A 18 12.90 26.63 11.91
C GLY A 18 12.06 25.50 11.30
N LEU A 19 12.39 24.24 11.60
CA LEU A 19 11.65 23.07 11.14
C LEU A 19 10.22 23.00 11.69
N LYS A 20 10.00 23.36 12.96
CA LYS A 20 8.65 23.39 13.54
C LYS A 20 7.78 24.47 12.93
N LYS A 21 8.34 25.66 12.70
CA LYS A 21 7.62 26.75 12.05
C LYS A 21 7.23 26.40 10.62
N LEU A 22 8.16 25.79 9.89
CA LEU A 22 7.94 25.29 8.53
C LEU A 22 6.87 24.18 8.48
N HIS A 23 6.85 23.27 9.46
CA HIS A 23 5.83 22.22 9.56
C HIS A 23 4.42 22.78 9.71
N VAL A 24 4.25 23.86 10.48
CA VAL A 24 2.94 24.54 10.64
C VAL A 24 2.52 25.22 9.33
N GLU A 25 3.45 25.90 8.65
CA GLU A 25 3.18 26.56 7.35
C GLU A 25 2.86 25.56 6.23
N LEU A 26 3.45 24.36 6.27
CA LEU A 26 3.18 23.27 5.32
C LEU A 26 1.76 22.69 5.39
N VAL A 27 1.10 22.80 6.54
CA VAL A 27 -0.25 22.27 6.78
C VAL A 27 -1.33 23.21 6.23
N ASP A 28 -1.08 24.52 6.18
CA ASP A 28 -2.11 25.53 5.87
C ASP A 28 -2.21 25.93 4.38
N ASP A 29 -1.13 25.85 3.58
CA ASP A 29 -1.05 26.55 2.27
C ASP A 29 -1.04 25.62 1.01
N GLY A 30 -1.53 24.38 1.12
CA GLY A 30 -1.58 23.45 -0.04
C GLY A 30 -0.24 22.77 -0.38
N GLY A 31 0.73 22.83 0.55
CA GLY A 31 1.82 21.86 0.77
C GLY A 31 2.98 21.83 -0.23
N ASN A 32 2.73 21.82 -1.55
CA ASN A 32 3.74 21.39 -2.51
C ASN A 32 4.78 22.47 -2.87
N THR A 33 4.38 23.74 -3.00
CA THR A 33 5.30 24.83 -3.37
C THR A 33 6.24 25.19 -2.22
N LEU A 34 5.73 25.24 -0.99
CA LEU A 34 6.51 25.50 0.22
C LEU A 34 7.42 24.32 0.60
N ALA A 35 6.96 23.08 0.42
CA ALA A 35 7.82 21.91 0.56
C ALA A 35 8.97 21.93 -0.45
N GLY A 36 8.69 22.33 -1.70
CA GLY A 36 9.72 22.52 -2.72
C GLY A 36 10.77 23.55 -2.32
N LEU A 37 10.34 24.71 -1.79
CA LEU A 37 11.26 25.75 -1.30
C LEU A 37 12.06 25.30 -0.08
N ALA A 38 11.45 24.56 0.84
CA ALA A 38 12.13 24.01 2.00
C ALA A 38 13.21 23.00 1.62
N ILE A 39 12.90 22.08 0.70
CA ILE A 39 13.87 21.11 0.18
C ILE A 39 15.02 21.84 -0.51
N LEU A 40 14.71 22.86 -1.32
CA LEU A 40 15.72 23.68 -1.99
C LEU A 40 16.64 24.40 -0.99
N HIS A 41 16.06 24.94 0.09
CA HIS A 41 16.80 25.63 1.14
C HIS A 41 17.70 24.67 1.93
N LEU A 42 17.17 23.52 2.34
CA LEU A 42 17.95 22.48 3.01
C LEU A 42 19.10 21.96 2.14
N ALA A 43 18.87 21.81 0.84
CA ALA A 43 19.90 21.42 -0.10
C ALA A 43 20.99 22.50 -0.24
N GLN A 44 20.60 23.78 -0.26
CA GLN A 44 21.56 24.89 -0.27
C GLN A 44 22.39 24.92 1.01
N GLU A 45 21.78 24.71 2.18
CA GLU A 45 22.51 24.62 3.46
C GLU A 45 23.46 23.43 3.52
N ALA A 46 23.07 22.31 2.90
CA ALA A 46 23.92 21.13 2.74
C ALA A 46 25.03 21.31 1.68
N GLY A 47 25.09 22.46 1.01
CA GLY A 47 26.08 22.74 -0.03
C GLY A 47 25.83 21.98 -1.34
N MET A 48 24.61 21.49 -1.56
CA MET A 48 24.24 20.76 -2.76
C MET A 48 23.95 21.72 -3.92
N THR A 49 24.49 21.39 -5.08
CA THR A 49 24.23 22.09 -6.33
C THR A 49 22.86 21.70 -6.91
N ILE A 50 22.27 22.58 -7.74
CA ILE A 50 21.04 22.27 -8.48
C ILE A 50 21.24 21.02 -9.36
N ALA A 51 22.44 20.82 -9.92
CA ALA A 51 22.76 19.63 -10.71
C ALA A 51 22.75 18.34 -9.87
N GLU A 52 23.22 18.38 -8.62
CA GLU A 52 23.13 17.25 -7.68
C GLU A 52 21.68 17.00 -7.24
N LEU A 53 20.89 18.06 -7.05
CA LEU A 53 19.47 17.95 -6.75
C LEU A 53 18.70 17.33 -7.92
N GLN A 54 18.96 17.79 -9.14
CA GLN A 54 18.41 17.22 -10.37
C GLN A 54 18.89 15.77 -10.54
N LYS A 55 20.13 15.45 -10.21
CA LYS A 55 20.64 14.08 -10.22
C LYS A 55 19.98 13.20 -9.16
N LEU A 56 19.57 13.75 -8.01
CA LEU A 56 18.79 13.04 -6.99
C LEU A 56 17.32 12.86 -7.37
N MET A 57 16.75 13.84 -8.09
CA MET A 57 15.40 13.75 -8.63
C MET A 57 15.35 12.83 -9.86
N ALA A 58 16.44 12.75 -10.62
CA ALA A 58 16.59 11.90 -11.79
C ALA A 58 17.17 10.52 -11.45
N SER A 59 17.83 10.36 -10.30
CA SER A 59 18.10 9.03 -9.77
C SER A 59 16.74 8.39 -9.49
N PRO A 60 16.57 7.10 -9.80
CA PRO A 60 15.38 6.38 -9.40
C PRO A 60 15.17 6.68 -7.91
N GLY A 61 13.98 7.19 -7.57
CA GLY A 61 13.63 7.48 -6.18
C GLY A 61 13.96 6.26 -5.30
N PRO A 62 14.09 6.44 -3.98
CA PRO A 62 14.40 5.32 -3.08
C PRO A 62 13.48 4.15 -3.43
N SER A 63 14.09 3.07 -3.95
CA SER A 63 13.34 1.90 -4.36
C SER A 63 12.72 1.30 -3.11
N PHE A 64 11.43 0.97 -3.15
CA PHE A 64 10.79 0.29 -2.04
C PHE A 64 11.56 -0.99 -1.71
N SER A 65 12.13 -1.68 -2.71
CA SER A 65 12.97 -2.88 -2.55
C SER A 65 14.13 -2.75 -1.55
N ASP A 66 14.63 -1.54 -1.26
CA ASP A 66 15.75 -1.32 -0.35
C ASP A 66 15.33 -0.96 1.09
N ALA A 67 14.02 -0.92 1.36
CA ALA A 67 13.49 -0.57 2.66
C ALA A 67 14.02 -1.51 3.76
N LYS A 68 14.58 -0.91 4.81
CA LYS A 68 15.07 -1.63 6.00
C LYS A 68 14.14 -1.41 7.18
N TRP A 69 13.79 -2.49 7.87
CA TRP A 69 12.90 -2.42 9.04
C TRP A 69 13.40 -1.45 10.10
N GLU A 70 14.71 -1.49 10.38
CA GLU A 70 15.38 -0.62 11.35
C GLU A 70 15.20 0.87 11.06
N THR A 71 15.02 1.24 9.78
CA THR A 71 14.79 2.62 9.35
C THR A 71 13.32 2.96 9.24
N VAL A 72 12.52 2.07 8.65
CA VAL A 72 11.10 2.30 8.35
C VAL A 72 10.24 2.25 9.61
N ALA A 73 10.46 1.28 10.50
CA ALA A 73 9.62 1.12 11.68
C ALA A 73 9.61 2.39 12.55
N PRO A 74 10.76 2.98 12.95
CA PRO A 74 10.76 4.23 13.71
C PRO A 74 10.12 5.40 12.96
N ALA A 75 10.32 5.49 11.64
CA ALA A 75 9.73 6.54 10.82
C ALA A 75 8.19 6.47 10.76
N LEU A 76 7.63 5.26 10.93
CA LEU A 76 6.19 5.00 11.00
C LEU A 76 5.65 4.98 12.45
N GLY A 77 6.47 5.36 13.44
CA GLY A 77 6.10 5.32 14.86
C GLY A 77 6.01 3.91 15.46
N LEU A 78 6.59 2.92 14.77
CA LEU A 78 6.69 1.53 15.21
C LEU A 78 8.05 1.29 15.91
N ARG A 79 8.10 0.24 16.71
CA ARG A 79 9.32 -0.22 17.36
C ARG A 79 10.16 -1.06 16.40
N ALA A 80 11.45 -0.71 16.27
CA ALA A 80 12.40 -1.43 15.42
C ALA A 80 12.76 -2.83 15.94
N ASP A 81 12.58 -3.08 17.24
CA ASP A 81 12.88 -4.36 17.88
C ASP A 81 11.71 -5.36 17.87
N LEU A 82 10.54 -4.94 17.39
CA LEU A 82 9.36 -5.77 17.20
C LEU A 82 9.02 -5.83 15.71
N GLY A 83 8.48 -6.95 15.23
CA GLY A 83 7.95 -7.13 13.88
C GLY A 83 6.46 -6.81 13.78
N VAL A 84 5.72 -7.64 13.05
CA VAL A 84 4.26 -7.51 12.83
C VAL A 84 3.43 -7.79 14.09
N GLU A 85 4.00 -8.44 15.09
CA GLU A 85 3.34 -8.73 16.37
C GLU A 85 2.95 -7.49 17.17
N GLN A 86 3.54 -6.33 16.85
CA GLN A 86 3.15 -5.06 17.47
C GLN A 86 1.91 -4.43 16.84
N LEU A 87 1.49 -4.92 15.67
CA LEU A 87 0.35 -4.35 14.95
C LEU A 87 -0.96 -4.76 15.61
N GLU A 88 -1.92 -3.83 15.68
CA GLU A 88 -3.24 -4.14 16.22
C GLU A 88 -3.92 -5.21 15.34
N PRO A 89 -4.67 -6.16 15.92
CA PRO A 89 -5.46 -7.09 15.13
C PRO A 89 -6.60 -6.36 14.43
N LEU A 90 -6.87 -6.70 13.17
CA LEU A 90 -8.07 -6.25 12.44
C LEU A 90 -8.95 -7.44 12.07
N THR A 91 -10.21 -7.36 12.47
CA THR A 91 -11.25 -8.31 12.05
C THR A 91 -12.07 -7.70 10.92
N VAL A 92 -12.13 -8.39 9.78
CA VAL A 92 -13.10 -8.10 8.73
C VAL A 92 -14.15 -9.22 8.66
N PRO A 93 -15.37 -8.92 8.19
CA PRO A 93 -16.34 -9.96 7.89
C PRO A 93 -15.75 -10.97 6.89
N ILE A 94 -15.73 -12.25 7.27
CA ILE A 94 -15.25 -13.31 6.38
C ILE A 94 -16.38 -13.78 5.47
N ALA A 95 -16.22 -13.52 4.18
CA ALA A 95 -17.05 -14.05 3.12
C ALA A 95 -16.40 -15.33 2.57
N ILE A 96 -17.11 -16.46 2.69
CA ILE A 96 -16.63 -17.76 2.23
C ILE A 96 -17.06 -17.96 0.78
N LEU A 97 -16.12 -18.27 -0.11
CA LEU A 97 -16.44 -18.59 -1.49
C LEU A 97 -17.20 -19.93 -1.58
N PRO A 98 -18.14 -20.10 -2.53
CA PRO A 98 -18.86 -21.35 -2.68
C PRO A 98 -17.91 -22.54 -2.92
N PRO A 99 -18.16 -23.73 -2.34
CA PRO A 99 -17.32 -24.91 -2.58
C PRO A 99 -17.20 -25.31 -4.05
N SER A 100 -18.19 -24.99 -4.89
CA SER A 100 -18.12 -25.16 -6.34
C SER A 100 -17.01 -24.31 -6.97
N PHE A 101 -16.89 -23.06 -6.54
CA PHE A 101 -15.87 -22.14 -7.00
C PHE A 101 -14.47 -22.62 -6.59
N HIS A 102 -14.29 -23.05 -5.33
CA HIS A 102 -13.02 -23.64 -4.88
C HIS A 102 -12.62 -24.85 -5.73
N ARG A 103 -13.55 -25.76 -6.03
CA ARG A 103 -13.26 -26.94 -6.87
C ARG A 103 -12.82 -26.58 -8.28
N GLU A 104 -13.49 -25.61 -8.89
CA GLU A 104 -13.14 -25.13 -10.23
C GLU A 104 -11.75 -24.48 -10.23
N LEU A 105 -11.48 -23.64 -9.23
CA LEU A 105 -10.19 -22.98 -9.07
C LEU A 105 -9.05 -23.98 -8.84
N MET A 106 -9.26 -24.98 -7.98
CA MET A 106 -8.27 -26.05 -7.78
C MET A 106 -7.99 -26.84 -9.06
N LYS A 107 -9.03 -27.12 -9.88
CA LYS A 107 -8.86 -27.78 -11.18
C LYS A 107 -8.04 -26.92 -12.14
N ASN A 108 -8.30 -25.61 -12.17
CA ASN A 108 -7.52 -24.68 -12.98
C ASN A 108 -6.07 -24.61 -12.52
N VAL A 109 -5.84 -24.28 -11.24
CA VAL A 109 -4.51 -24.13 -10.65
C VAL A 109 -3.69 -25.41 -10.73
N SER A 110 -4.34 -26.59 -10.74
CA SER A 110 -3.64 -27.83 -11.02
C SER A 110 -2.78 -27.68 -12.30
N ARG A 111 -3.34 -27.23 -13.41
CA ARG A 111 -2.58 -27.08 -14.66
C ARG A 111 -1.41 -26.10 -14.51
N TRP A 112 -1.59 -25.01 -13.78
CA TRP A 112 -0.53 -24.04 -13.49
C TRP A 112 0.60 -24.64 -12.65
N MET A 113 0.27 -25.45 -11.63
CA MET A 113 1.28 -26.16 -10.83
C MET A 113 2.07 -27.20 -11.64
N ASP A 114 1.53 -27.70 -12.76
CA ASP A 114 2.28 -28.59 -13.66
C ASP A 114 3.31 -27.81 -14.50
N VAL A 115 3.01 -26.56 -14.87
CA VAL A 115 3.90 -25.66 -15.64
C VAL A 115 4.95 -25.01 -14.74
N TYR A 116 4.50 -24.31 -13.70
CA TYR A 116 5.35 -23.49 -12.83
C TYR A 116 5.97 -24.28 -11.66
N GLN A 117 5.58 -25.54 -11.50
CA GLN A 117 6.00 -26.44 -10.43
C GLN A 117 5.59 -25.96 -9.03
N LYS A 118 5.68 -26.85 -8.04
CA LYS A 118 5.27 -26.55 -6.67
C LYS A 118 6.32 -25.68 -5.97
N PRO A 119 5.93 -24.75 -5.09
CA PRO A 119 6.83 -24.25 -4.05
C PRO A 119 7.29 -25.45 -3.21
N PRO A 120 8.59 -25.67 -2.92
CA PRO A 120 9.70 -24.72 -3.00
C PRO A 120 10.69 -25.04 -4.16
N SER A 121 10.21 -25.39 -5.35
CA SER A 121 11.10 -25.48 -6.51
C SER A 121 11.90 -24.17 -6.62
N ARG A 122 13.21 -24.26 -6.90
CA ARG A 122 14.14 -23.11 -6.99
C ARG A 122 13.86 -22.27 -8.26
N ARG A 123 12.59 -21.93 -8.48
CA ARG A 123 12.12 -21.17 -9.64
C ARG A 123 12.23 -19.66 -9.35
N PRO A 124 12.41 -18.84 -10.39
CA PRO A 124 12.37 -17.38 -10.27
C PRO A 124 11.09 -16.88 -9.60
N GLU A 125 11.13 -15.67 -9.05
CA GLU A 125 10.00 -14.99 -8.42
C GLU A 125 8.79 -14.89 -9.37
N GLU A 126 9.05 -14.55 -10.63
CA GLU A 126 8.08 -14.53 -11.73
C GLU A 126 7.23 -15.81 -11.82
N SER A 127 7.83 -16.99 -11.66
CA SER A 127 7.07 -18.25 -11.70
C SER A 127 6.11 -18.40 -10.51
N ARG A 128 6.43 -17.81 -9.36
CA ARG A 128 5.57 -17.83 -8.17
C ARG A 128 4.44 -16.83 -8.31
N VAL A 129 4.73 -15.69 -8.91
CA VAL A 129 3.76 -14.66 -9.22
C VAL A 129 2.71 -15.22 -10.18
N HIS A 130 3.12 -15.83 -11.29
CA HIS A 130 2.19 -16.52 -12.20
C HIS A 130 1.40 -17.64 -11.54
N LEU A 131 2.01 -18.38 -10.61
CA LEU A 131 1.28 -19.37 -9.84
C LEU A 131 0.26 -18.71 -8.90
N LEU A 132 0.56 -17.55 -8.32
CA LEU A 132 -0.36 -16.77 -7.50
C LEU A 132 -1.50 -16.17 -8.34
N GLU A 133 -1.22 -15.65 -9.54
CA GLU A 133 -2.22 -15.13 -10.49
C GLU A 133 -3.33 -16.15 -10.77
N ALA A 134 -2.95 -17.43 -10.93
CA ALA A 134 -3.89 -18.53 -11.12
C ALA A 134 -4.93 -18.67 -9.99
N TRP A 135 -4.63 -18.13 -8.80
CA TRP A 135 -5.50 -18.12 -7.62
C TRP A 135 -6.36 -16.86 -7.52
N TYR A 136 -5.77 -15.66 -7.62
CA TYR A 136 -6.50 -14.43 -7.31
C TYR A 136 -7.16 -13.77 -8.53
N VAL A 137 -6.63 -13.92 -9.74
CA VAL A 137 -7.25 -13.33 -10.94
C VAL A 137 -8.69 -13.82 -11.12
N PRO A 138 -9.02 -15.11 -10.91
CA PRO A 138 -10.40 -15.57 -10.90
C PRO A 138 -11.27 -14.90 -9.81
N ILE A 139 -10.71 -14.57 -8.65
CA ILE A 139 -11.44 -13.82 -7.61
C ILE A 139 -11.73 -12.40 -8.09
N CYS A 140 -10.74 -11.70 -8.65
CA CYS A 140 -10.93 -10.37 -9.24
C CYS A 140 -12.00 -10.39 -10.34
N SER A 141 -12.10 -11.48 -11.11
CA SER A 141 -13.11 -11.62 -12.17
C SER A 141 -14.56 -11.60 -11.65
N LEU A 142 -14.80 -11.96 -10.38
CA LEU A 142 -16.14 -11.89 -9.75
C LEU A 142 -16.68 -10.45 -9.68
N PHE A 143 -15.80 -9.45 -9.77
CA PHE A 143 -16.17 -8.04 -9.76
C PHE A 143 -16.51 -7.51 -11.17
N ASN A 144 -16.59 -8.40 -12.17
CA ASN A 144 -16.99 -8.10 -13.55
C ASN A 144 -16.17 -6.95 -14.17
N GLY A 145 -14.84 -7.01 -14.03
CA GLY A 145 -13.91 -6.02 -14.59
C GLY A 145 -13.84 -4.69 -13.85
N ARG A 146 -14.50 -4.55 -12.69
CA ARG A 146 -14.38 -3.34 -11.84
C ARG A 146 -13.05 -3.29 -11.10
N LEU A 147 -12.49 -4.45 -10.76
CA LEU A 147 -11.13 -4.55 -10.24
C LEU A 147 -10.17 -4.72 -11.42
N ILE A 148 -9.14 -3.88 -11.43
CA ILE A 148 -8.08 -3.91 -12.44
C ILE A 148 -6.79 -4.29 -11.71
N ASP A 149 -6.28 -5.48 -12.02
CA ASP A 149 -4.93 -5.89 -11.63
C ASP A 149 -3.94 -5.25 -12.59
N LYS A 150 -3.03 -4.43 -12.06
CA LYS A 150 -1.87 -3.95 -12.82
C LYS A 150 -0.63 -4.60 -12.25
N PRO A 151 0.04 -5.49 -13.01
CA PRO A 151 1.40 -5.87 -12.64
C PRO A 151 2.26 -4.62 -12.77
N GLU A 152 3.13 -4.38 -11.79
CA GLU A 152 4.20 -3.42 -11.99
C GLU A 152 5.09 -3.95 -13.12
N THR A 153 5.05 -3.30 -14.28
CA THR A 153 5.95 -3.66 -15.38
C THR A 153 7.37 -3.43 -14.88
N SER A 154 8.17 -4.49 -14.85
CA SER A 154 9.60 -4.41 -14.53
C SER A 154 10.23 -3.28 -15.34
N MET A 155 10.81 -2.30 -14.63
CA MET A 155 11.59 -1.27 -15.31
C MET A 155 12.70 -1.96 -16.12
N PRO A 156 12.98 -1.55 -17.37
CA PRO A 156 13.90 -2.25 -18.27
C PRO A 156 15.34 -2.48 -17.76
N GLU A 157 15.72 -1.88 -16.63
CA GLU A 157 17.10 -1.87 -16.14
C GLU A 157 17.29 -2.46 -14.72
N THR A 158 16.24 -2.92 -14.03
CA THR A 158 16.41 -3.56 -12.72
C THR A 158 16.66 -5.07 -12.87
N SER A 159 17.92 -5.45 -12.74
CA SER A 159 18.39 -6.84 -12.77
C SER A 159 17.87 -7.63 -11.56
N GLY A 160 16.68 -8.20 -11.67
CA GLY A 160 16.07 -9.06 -10.65
C GLY A 160 14.75 -8.50 -10.15
N ALA A 161 13.73 -8.59 -11.00
CA ALA A 161 12.40 -8.03 -10.83
C ALA A 161 11.67 -8.60 -9.61
N GLU A 162 11.50 -7.77 -8.58
CA GLU A 162 10.39 -7.92 -7.66
C GLU A 162 9.11 -7.59 -8.45
N ILE A 163 8.09 -8.44 -8.37
CA ILE A 163 6.82 -8.19 -9.07
C ILE A 163 5.78 -7.83 -8.04
N GLU A 164 5.49 -6.54 -7.96
CA GLU A 164 4.40 -5.98 -7.17
C GLU A 164 3.11 -6.02 -8.02
N HIS A 165 2.01 -6.46 -7.41
CA HIS A 165 0.69 -6.40 -8.03
C HIS A 165 -0.17 -5.40 -7.28
N GLU A 166 -0.67 -4.40 -8.01
CA GLU A 166 -1.57 -3.40 -7.46
C GLU A 166 -2.97 -3.64 -8.03
N ILE A 167 -3.92 -3.96 -7.14
CA ILE A 167 -5.32 -4.12 -7.51
C ILE A 167 -6.02 -2.79 -7.29
N PHE A 168 -6.46 -2.21 -8.39
CA PHE A 168 -7.18 -0.94 -8.45
C PHE A 168 -8.69 -1.16 -8.52
N LEU A 169 -9.43 -0.25 -7.90
CA LEU A 169 -10.83 0.03 -8.20
C LEU A 169 -10.92 1.38 -8.93
N PHE A 170 -12.06 1.68 -9.56
CA PHE A 170 -12.46 2.94 -10.22
C PHE A 170 -11.52 4.16 -10.05
N ASP A 171 -11.22 4.89 -11.13
CA ASP A 171 -10.37 6.09 -11.13
C ASP A 171 -8.94 5.88 -10.60
N ASN A 172 -8.40 4.66 -10.71
CA ASN A 172 -7.07 4.27 -10.22
C ASN A 172 -6.91 4.44 -8.70
N LEU A 173 -7.95 4.08 -7.94
CA LEU A 173 -7.88 3.98 -6.49
C LEU A 173 -7.29 2.62 -6.10
N ILE A 174 -6.19 2.63 -5.35
CA ILE A 174 -5.51 1.40 -4.93
C ILE A 174 -6.28 0.76 -3.79
N LEU A 175 -6.64 -0.51 -3.94
CA LEU A 175 -7.41 -1.26 -2.95
C LEU A 175 -6.51 -2.22 -2.16
N LEU A 176 -5.67 -2.94 -2.89
CA LEU A 176 -4.87 -4.04 -2.37
C LEU A 176 -3.51 -4.05 -3.09
N VAL A 177 -2.43 -4.11 -2.30
CA VAL A 177 -1.07 -4.34 -2.77
C VAL A 177 -0.69 -5.79 -2.49
N ILE A 178 -0.24 -6.52 -3.50
CA ILE A 178 0.22 -7.90 -3.39
C ILE A 178 1.71 -7.93 -3.63
N GLU A 179 2.45 -8.34 -2.61
CA GLU A 179 3.90 -8.44 -2.61
C GLU A 179 4.32 -9.90 -2.55
N MET A 180 5.04 -10.37 -3.56
CA MET A 180 5.57 -11.73 -3.62
C MET A 180 7.07 -11.72 -3.34
N LYS A 181 7.55 -12.61 -2.48
CA LYS A 181 8.99 -12.76 -2.18
C LYS A 181 9.47 -14.16 -2.45
N PHE A 182 10.72 -14.27 -2.90
CA PHE A 182 11.35 -15.58 -3.10
C PHE A 182 11.59 -16.36 -1.79
N THR A 183 12.00 -15.69 -0.69
CA THR A 183 12.15 -16.34 0.63
C THR A 183 12.01 -15.32 1.76
N PHE A 184 11.36 -15.68 2.88
CA PHE A 184 11.31 -14.87 4.11
C PHE A 184 12.60 -14.87 4.96
N LYS A 185 13.79 -14.87 4.36
CA LYS A 185 15.04 -14.80 5.15
C LYS A 185 15.16 -13.50 5.94
N ASN A 186 14.67 -12.39 5.35
CA ASN A 186 14.65 -11.06 5.95
C ASN A 186 13.20 -10.56 6.06
N ALA A 187 12.35 -11.32 6.75
CA ALA A 187 10.91 -11.03 6.86
C ALA A 187 10.61 -9.57 7.26
N TRP A 188 11.44 -8.99 8.12
CA TRP A 188 11.28 -7.63 8.62
C TRP A 188 11.48 -6.57 7.55
N ASP A 189 12.49 -6.72 6.70
CA ASP A 189 12.69 -5.82 5.57
C ASP A 189 11.49 -5.89 4.62
N TYR A 190 10.95 -7.09 4.35
CA TYR A 190 9.75 -7.20 3.52
C TYR A 190 8.49 -6.58 4.14
N TYR A 191 8.35 -6.63 5.46
CA TYR A 191 7.30 -5.84 6.12
C TYR A 191 7.53 -4.35 5.91
N ALA A 192 8.76 -3.86 6.06
CA ALA A 192 9.09 -2.46 5.84
C ALA A 192 8.65 -1.98 4.45
N GLN A 193 8.97 -2.77 3.42
CA GLN A 193 8.59 -2.52 2.03
C GLN A 193 7.06 -2.40 1.90
N VAL A 194 6.31 -3.38 2.40
CA VAL A 194 4.85 -3.42 2.31
C VAL A 194 4.20 -2.27 3.09
N LEU A 195 4.71 -1.92 4.27
CA LEU A 195 4.19 -0.78 5.03
C LEU A 195 4.42 0.54 4.30
N GLN A 196 5.57 0.71 3.63
CA GLN A 196 5.81 1.87 2.77
C GLN A 196 4.89 1.89 1.55
N GLY A 197 4.65 0.75 0.92
CA GLY A 197 3.68 0.61 -0.17
C GLY A 197 2.27 1.04 0.28
N LEU A 198 1.81 0.56 1.45
CA LEU A 198 0.53 0.96 2.04
C LEU A 198 0.42 2.47 2.28
N VAL A 199 1.47 3.11 2.80
CA VAL A 199 1.49 4.57 3.03
C VAL A 199 1.44 5.33 1.70
N SER A 200 2.20 4.87 0.72
CA SER A 200 2.27 5.49 -0.61
C SER A 200 0.92 5.39 -1.31
N ALA A 201 0.31 4.20 -1.31
CA ALA A 201 -1.03 3.97 -1.84
C ALA A 201 -2.08 4.82 -1.11
N MET A 202 -1.95 4.99 0.22
CA MET A 202 -2.87 5.82 1.00
C MET A 202 -2.78 7.29 0.62
N LYS A 203 -1.56 7.78 0.40
CA LYS A 203 -1.33 9.14 -0.08
C LYS A 203 -1.95 9.34 -1.46
N LEU A 204 -1.71 8.43 -2.40
CA LEU A 204 -2.29 8.49 -3.75
C LEU A 204 -3.83 8.47 -3.74
N ASN A 205 -4.44 7.71 -2.83
CA ASN A 205 -5.89 7.70 -2.67
C ASN A 205 -6.42 9.00 -2.03
N ARG A 206 -5.71 9.58 -1.07
CA ARG A 206 -6.10 10.85 -0.42
C ARG A 206 -6.15 12.01 -1.39
N ASP A 207 -5.25 12.03 -2.38
CA ASP A 207 -5.23 13.04 -3.45
C ASP A 207 -6.50 12.99 -4.33
N ARG A 208 -7.42 12.05 -4.08
CA ARG A 208 -8.71 11.89 -4.75
C ARG A 208 -9.91 12.37 -3.94
N ASP A 209 -9.74 13.03 -2.79
CA ASP A 209 -10.83 13.62 -1.97
C ASP A 209 -11.92 12.60 -1.56
N LEU A 210 -11.52 11.44 -1.04
CA LEU A 210 -12.46 10.47 -0.46
C LEU A 210 -12.62 10.71 1.05
N SER A 211 -13.87 10.79 1.51
CA SER A 211 -14.17 10.98 2.93
C SER A 211 -15.43 10.19 3.36
N PRO A 212 -15.31 9.19 4.26
CA PRO A 212 -14.07 8.75 4.90
C PRO A 212 -13.13 8.09 3.89
N GLN A 213 -11.84 8.11 4.18
CA GLN A 213 -10.83 7.42 3.39
C GLN A 213 -10.86 5.92 3.73
N PRO A 214 -11.14 5.03 2.77
CA PRO A 214 -11.10 3.60 3.03
C PRO A 214 -9.68 3.12 3.33
N PRO A 215 -9.53 2.08 4.19
CA PRO A 215 -8.26 1.41 4.40
C PRO A 215 -7.75 0.77 3.11
N ILE A 216 -6.43 0.65 3.03
CA ILE A 216 -5.76 -0.10 1.98
C ILE A 216 -5.25 -1.39 2.59
N TYR A 217 -5.40 -2.47 1.83
CA TYR A 217 -4.97 -3.79 2.24
C TYR A 217 -3.65 -4.15 1.57
N ALA A 218 -2.90 -5.05 2.20
CA ALA A 218 -1.76 -5.68 1.56
C ALA A 218 -1.70 -7.18 1.85
N MET A 219 -1.15 -7.94 0.92
CA MET A 219 -0.81 -9.34 1.10
C MET A 219 0.66 -9.55 0.79
N LEU A 220 1.45 -9.92 1.80
CA LEU A 220 2.85 -10.31 1.63
C LEU A 220 2.98 -11.83 1.65
N SER A 221 3.61 -12.43 0.64
CA SER A 221 3.71 -13.88 0.55
C SER A 221 4.95 -14.40 -0.15
N ASP A 222 5.32 -15.66 0.16
CA ASP A 222 6.28 -16.48 -0.60
C ASP A 222 5.63 -17.76 -1.13
N LEU A 223 4.28 -17.77 -1.19
CA LEU A 223 3.38 -18.91 -1.37
C LEU A 223 3.36 -19.94 -0.23
N ARG A 224 4.10 -19.73 0.85
CA ARG A 224 4.06 -20.57 2.05
C ARG A 224 3.51 -19.79 3.22
N PHE A 225 4.04 -18.60 3.46
CA PHE A 225 3.55 -17.67 4.45
C PHE A 225 2.73 -16.60 3.73
N PHE A 226 1.62 -16.20 4.33
CA PHE A 226 0.76 -15.13 3.85
C PHE A 226 0.46 -14.21 5.02
N TYR A 227 0.86 -12.96 4.90
CA TYR A 227 0.57 -11.91 5.87
C TYR A 227 -0.41 -10.94 5.24
N PHE A 228 -1.55 -10.75 5.91
CA PHE A 228 -2.57 -9.81 5.49
C PHE A 228 -2.52 -8.60 6.41
N LEU A 229 -2.20 -7.45 5.82
CA LEU A 229 -1.99 -6.19 6.51
C LEU A 229 -3.00 -5.16 6.02
N SER A 230 -3.22 -4.12 6.82
CA SER A 230 -4.02 -2.98 6.41
C SER A 230 -3.48 -1.68 6.99
N TYR A 231 -3.80 -0.57 6.32
CA TYR A 231 -3.52 0.77 6.78
C TYR A 231 -4.73 1.67 6.53
N ASP A 232 -5.27 2.30 7.58
CA ASP A 232 -6.41 3.22 7.49
C ASP A 232 -5.99 4.70 7.36
N GLY A 233 -4.71 4.95 7.13
CA GLY A 233 -4.15 6.30 7.11
C GLY A 233 -3.71 6.82 8.48
N THR A 234 -3.95 6.06 9.55
CA THR A 234 -3.49 6.38 10.90
C THR A 234 -2.77 5.21 11.56
N LYS A 235 -3.29 4.00 11.41
CA LYS A 235 -2.79 2.80 12.07
C LYS A 235 -2.58 1.67 11.09
N PHE A 236 -1.50 0.95 11.31
CA PHE A 236 -1.25 -0.34 10.68
C PHE A 236 -1.89 -1.45 11.51
N ARG A 237 -2.52 -2.41 10.84
CA ARG A 237 -3.13 -3.57 11.50
C ARG A 237 -2.76 -4.86 10.78
N CYS A 238 -2.62 -5.94 11.55
CA CYS A 238 -2.45 -7.29 11.04
C CYS A 238 -3.78 -8.05 11.12
N MET A 239 -4.19 -8.64 10.01
CA MET A 239 -5.48 -9.32 9.91
C MET A 239 -5.33 -10.82 10.12
N ALA A 240 -4.35 -11.40 9.43
CA ALA A 240 -4.09 -12.83 9.51
C ALA A 240 -2.65 -13.13 9.10
N GLU A 241 -2.11 -14.17 9.73
CA GLU A 241 -0.94 -14.90 9.28
C GLU A 241 -1.38 -16.32 8.94
N ILE A 242 -1.22 -16.70 7.68
CA ILE A 242 -1.54 -18.05 7.20
C ILE A 242 -0.26 -18.75 6.79
N THR A 243 0.01 -19.91 7.40
CA THR A 243 1.11 -20.78 7.02
C THR A 243 0.58 -22.03 6.32
N ILE A 244 0.95 -22.22 5.06
CA ILE A 244 0.68 -23.44 4.32
C ILE A 244 1.85 -24.41 4.53
N PRO A 245 1.62 -25.60 5.11
CA PRO A 245 2.70 -26.55 5.35
C PRO A 245 3.26 -27.09 4.02
N ARG A 246 4.56 -27.40 4.01
CA ARG A 246 5.23 -28.07 2.87
C ARG A 246 4.72 -29.50 2.75
N GLN A 247 3.62 -29.67 2.04
CA GLN A 247 2.91 -30.94 1.93
C GLN A 247 2.59 -31.27 0.47
N PRO A 248 2.09 -32.50 0.17
CA PRO A 248 1.65 -32.86 -1.17
C PRO A 248 0.66 -31.85 -1.76
N ARG A 249 0.55 -31.88 -3.09
CA ARG A 249 -0.27 -30.94 -3.90
C ARG A 249 -1.66 -30.67 -3.30
N ALA A 250 -2.35 -31.73 -2.89
CA ALA A 250 -3.71 -31.64 -2.34
C ALA A 250 -3.77 -30.79 -1.07
N HIS A 251 -2.77 -30.89 -0.20
CA HIS A 251 -2.71 -30.11 1.03
C HIS A 251 -2.36 -28.64 0.77
N PHE A 252 -1.47 -28.36 -0.19
CA PHE A 252 -1.22 -26.99 -0.63
C PHE A 252 -2.51 -26.34 -1.16
N MET A 253 -3.21 -27.02 -2.08
CA MET A 253 -4.47 -26.51 -2.63
C MET A 253 -5.55 -26.33 -1.54
N LYS A 254 -5.61 -27.24 -0.56
CA LYS A 254 -6.50 -27.10 0.60
C LYS A 254 -6.11 -25.90 1.48
N GLY A 255 -4.83 -25.67 1.73
CA GLY A 255 -4.37 -24.50 2.50
C GLY A 255 -4.72 -23.19 1.81
N MET A 256 -4.64 -23.16 0.48
CA MET A 256 -5.01 -22.00 -0.30
C MET A 256 -6.49 -21.62 -0.21
N THR A 257 -7.41 -22.52 0.17
CA THR A 257 -8.83 -22.12 0.31
C THR A 257 -9.01 -21.03 1.37
N GLN A 258 -8.28 -21.11 2.48
CA GLN A 258 -8.33 -20.11 3.53
C GLN A 258 -7.76 -18.76 3.04
N VAL A 259 -6.66 -18.80 2.27
CA VAL A 259 -6.06 -17.62 1.66
C VAL A 259 -7.05 -16.96 0.69
N LEU A 260 -7.73 -17.76 -0.14
CA LEU A 260 -8.71 -17.28 -1.11
C LEU A 260 -9.95 -16.65 -0.46
N ASP A 261 -10.50 -17.29 0.56
CA ASP A 261 -11.67 -16.77 1.28
C ASP A 261 -11.34 -15.43 1.95
N LEU A 262 -10.16 -15.33 2.56
CA LEU A 262 -9.70 -14.07 3.14
C LEU A 262 -9.45 -13.02 2.06
N LEU A 263 -8.75 -13.36 0.98
CA LEU A 263 -8.50 -12.44 -0.14
C LEU A 263 -9.80 -11.92 -0.76
N PHE A 264 -10.79 -12.80 -0.99
CA PHE A 264 -12.11 -12.39 -1.44
C PHE A 264 -12.80 -11.46 -0.44
N SER A 265 -12.71 -11.75 0.86
CA SER A 265 -13.27 -10.91 1.91
C SER A 265 -12.66 -9.50 1.92
N LEU A 266 -11.34 -9.39 1.71
CA LEU A 266 -10.65 -8.10 1.62
C LEU A 266 -11.10 -7.30 0.40
N LEU A 267 -11.12 -7.95 -0.77
CA LEU A 267 -11.55 -7.30 -2.01
C LEU A 267 -13.01 -6.84 -1.91
N LEU A 268 -13.89 -7.67 -1.32
CA LEU A 268 -15.29 -7.34 -1.14
C LEU A 268 -15.47 -6.19 -0.14
N ASN A 269 -14.79 -6.24 1.02
CA ASN A 269 -14.90 -5.21 2.05
C ASN A 269 -14.38 -3.87 1.52
N GLY A 270 -13.18 -3.86 0.94
CA GLY A 270 -12.62 -2.65 0.35
C GLY A 270 -13.50 -2.10 -0.78
N TYR A 271 -14.07 -2.97 -1.63
CA TYR A 271 -14.99 -2.55 -2.68
C TYR A 271 -16.22 -1.83 -2.11
N ILE A 272 -16.84 -2.39 -1.06
CA ILE A 272 -18.01 -1.79 -0.39
C ILE A 272 -17.64 -0.46 0.25
N GLU A 273 -16.54 -0.40 1.01
CA GLU A 273 -16.10 0.83 1.69
C GLU A 273 -15.76 1.93 0.69
N LEU A 274 -15.16 1.59 -0.43
CA LEU A 274 -14.82 2.55 -1.47
C LEU A 274 -16.06 3.06 -2.21
N LEU A 275 -17.03 2.20 -2.51
CA LEU A 275 -18.32 2.63 -3.06
C LEU A 275 -19.03 3.59 -2.10
N ALA A 276 -19.05 3.30 -0.81
CA ALA A 276 -19.67 4.17 0.19
C ALA A 276 -18.97 5.54 0.26
N ALA A 277 -17.64 5.57 0.16
CA ALA A 277 -16.87 6.82 0.12
C ALA A 277 -17.16 7.64 -1.15
N VAL A 278 -17.25 6.99 -2.32
CA VAL A 278 -17.59 7.63 -3.60
C VAL A 278 -19.02 8.17 -3.60
N GLU A 279 -19.98 7.42 -3.08
CA GLU A 279 -21.37 7.83 -2.94
C GLU A 279 -21.46 9.08 -2.05
N LYS A 280 -20.81 9.06 -0.87
CA LYS A 280 -20.80 10.20 0.05
C LYS A 280 -20.19 11.46 -0.60
N ARG A 281 -19.08 11.31 -1.34
CA ARG A 281 -18.48 12.41 -2.10
C ARG A 281 -19.45 12.97 -3.15
N SER A 282 -20.16 12.10 -3.85
CA SER A 282 -21.12 12.49 -4.89
C SER A 282 -22.32 13.25 -4.30
N THR A 283 -22.84 12.79 -3.16
CA THR A 283 -23.93 13.46 -2.43
C THR A 283 -23.52 14.85 -1.95
N ASN A 284 -22.30 15.00 -1.41
CA ASN A 284 -21.80 16.30 -0.97
C ASN A 284 -21.70 17.30 -2.12
N ARG A 285 -21.18 16.88 -3.28
CA ARG A 285 -21.13 17.71 -4.49
C ARG A 285 -22.51 18.17 -4.97
N GLY A 286 -23.51 17.29 -4.86
CA GLY A 286 -24.89 17.63 -5.19
C GLY A 286 -25.46 18.72 -4.28
N ASN A 287 -25.20 18.64 -2.98
CA ASN A 287 -25.67 19.63 -2.00
C ASN A 287 -24.98 20.98 -2.16
N ASP A 288 -23.66 20.97 -2.41
CA ASP A 288 -22.91 22.19 -2.66
C ASP A 288 -23.41 22.90 -3.94
N GLY A 289 -23.70 22.15 -5.00
CA GLY A 289 -24.26 22.68 -6.25
C GLY A 289 -25.65 23.31 -6.09
N VAL A 290 -26.50 22.84 -5.16
CA VAL A 290 -27.83 23.42 -4.90
C VAL A 290 -27.74 24.72 -4.11
N SER A 291 -26.73 24.89 -3.27
CA SER A 291 -26.53 26.10 -2.45
C SER A 291 -26.12 27.35 -3.26
N VAL A 292 -25.59 27.18 -4.48
CA VAL A 292 -25.20 28.30 -5.36
C VAL A 292 -26.38 28.91 -6.10
N PHE A 293 -27.53 28.23 -6.18
CA PHE A 293 -28.71 28.73 -6.90
C PHE A 293 -29.77 29.42 -6.01
N THR A 294 -29.60 29.45 -4.68
CA THR A 294 -30.56 30.07 -3.75
C THR A 294 -30.24 31.50 -3.36
N THR A 295 -29.16 32.11 -3.85
CA THR A 295 -28.84 33.53 -3.64
C THR A 295 -28.88 34.32 -4.94
N GLY A 296 -30.10 34.65 -5.37
CA GLY A 296 -30.39 35.91 -6.05
C GLY A 296 -30.03 36.02 -7.53
N THR A 297 -31.00 35.69 -8.39
CA THR A 297 -31.29 36.56 -9.54
C THR A 297 -32.78 36.52 -9.84
N HIS A 298 -33.53 37.51 -9.35
CA HIS A 298 -34.82 37.86 -9.91
C HIS A 298 -34.61 38.31 -11.37
N CYS A 299 -34.74 37.38 -12.32
CA CYS A 299 -35.04 37.75 -13.70
C CYS A 299 -36.50 38.18 -13.76
N ILE A 300 -36.72 39.49 -13.68
CA ILE A 300 -37.99 40.11 -14.05
C ILE A 300 -38.10 39.99 -15.57
N TYR A 301 -38.91 39.06 -16.05
CA TYR A 301 -39.45 39.10 -17.40
C TYR A 301 -40.66 40.02 -17.39
N THR A 302 -40.50 41.25 -17.87
CA THR A 302 -41.61 42.09 -18.32
C THR A 302 -41.90 41.76 -19.78
N TYR A 303 -43.13 41.32 -20.05
CA TYR A 303 -43.77 41.32 -21.35
C TYR A 303 -44.22 42.73 -21.73
#